data_AF-A0A535XG72-F1
#
_entry.id   AF-A0A535XG72-F1
#
_cell.length_a   1.000
_cell.length_b   1.000
_cell.length_c   1.000
_cell.angle_alpha   90.00
_cell.angle_beta   90.00
_cell.angle_gamma   90.00
#
_symmetry.space_group_name_H-M   'P 1'
#
loop_
_entity.id
_entity.type
_entity.pdbx_description
1 polymer ?
#
loop_
_entity_poly.entity_id
_entity_poly.type
_entity_poly.pdbx_seq_one_letter_code
_entity_poly.pdbx_strand_id
1 'polypeptide(L)'
;MGRRVSGRFLRSFAFSAALTVSSLTLGGGASASPQWCEEDPTFVVNGAIVDVSTTFAYSYASSVKGPVQFELLVPANAVAAVVSLPGTVPVTAKITRSLPASWGLLAVPVVVKVTVPASASFDTSTHVTGTYLWLSSTVKGKSNVTTKVSYTLIGL
;
A
#
# COMPACT_ATOMS: atom_id res chain seq x y z
N MET A 1 -58.62 -28.55 -39.97
CA MET A 1 -58.01 -27.38 -39.27
C MET A 1 -57.38 -27.86 -37.96
N GLY A 2 -56.07 -28.12 -37.94
CA GLY A 2 -55.34 -28.53 -36.74
C GLY A 2 -54.35 -27.44 -36.33
N ARG A 3 -54.66 -26.66 -35.29
CA ARG A 3 -53.76 -25.63 -34.72
C ARG A 3 -52.70 -26.32 -33.87
N ARG A 4 -51.43 -26.33 -34.33
CA ARG A 4 -50.27 -26.77 -33.53
C ARG A 4 -49.96 -25.73 -32.46
N VAL A 5 -50.21 -26.06 -31.19
CA VAL A 5 -49.85 -25.26 -30.00
C VAL A 5 -48.55 -25.78 -29.34
N SER A 6 -47.71 -26.52 -30.07
CA SER A 6 -46.50 -27.15 -29.49
C SER A 6 -45.23 -26.28 -29.49
N GLY A 7 -45.24 -25.05 -30.01
CA GLY A 7 -44.01 -24.29 -30.24
C GLY A 7 -43.49 -23.43 -29.08
N ARG A 8 -44.35 -23.09 -28.10
CA ARG A 8 -44.02 -22.09 -27.06
C ARG A 8 -43.42 -22.69 -25.78
N PHE A 9 -43.84 -23.90 -25.40
CA PHE A 9 -43.36 -24.57 -24.18
C PHE A 9 -41.93 -25.10 -24.31
N LEU A 10 -41.57 -25.69 -25.47
CA LEU A 10 -40.22 -26.18 -25.75
C LEU A 10 -39.16 -25.07 -25.77
N ARG A 11 -39.53 -23.87 -26.24
CA ARG A 11 -38.63 -22.71 -26.24
C ARG A 11 -38.33 -22.21 -24.83
N SER A 12 -39.32 -22.20 -23.94
CA SER A 12 -39.12 -21.72 -22.56
C SER A 12 -38.20 -22.63 -21.75
N PHE A 13 -38.25 -23.95 -21.98
CA PHE A 13 -37.30 -24.90 -21.36
C PHE A 13 -35.88 -24.73 -21.90
N ALA A 14 -35.71 -24.49 -23.19
CA ALA A 14 -34.40 -24.24 -23.78
C ALA A 14 -33.74 -22.96 -23.24
N PHE A 15 -34.52 -21.90 -23.01
CA PHE A 15 -34.02 -20.67 -22.39
C PHE A 15 -33.57 -20.88 -20.94
N SER A 16 -34.34 -21.59 -20.10
CA SER A 16 -33.94 -21.87 -18.71
C SER A 16 -32.73 -22.81 -18.60
N ALA A 17 -32.62 -23.79 -19.50
CA ALA A 17 -31.46 -24.67 -19.55
C ALA A 17 -30.19 -23.92 -20.01
N ALA A 18 -30.32 -23.04 -21.01
CA ALA A 18 -29.22 -22.20 -21.45
C ALA A 18 -28.78 -21.22 -20.34
N LEU A 19 -29.71 -20.65 -19.58
CA LEU A 19 -29.40 -19.73 -18.49
C LEU A 19 -28.65 -20.43 -17.34
N THR A 20 -29.09 -21.63 -16.96
CA THR A 20 -28.46 -22.41 -15.88
C THR A 20 -27.06 -22.89 -16.25
N VAL A 21 -26.87 -23.40 -17.47
CA VAL A 21 -25.54 -23.76 -18.00
C VAL A 21 -24.62 -22.53 -18.06
N SER A 22 -25.13 -21.38 -18.49
CA SER A 22 -24.35 -20.12 -18.52
C SER A 22 -23.95 -19.66 -17.11
N SER A 23 -24.84 -19.80 -16.12
CA SER A 23 -24.51 -19.43 -14.74
C SER A 23 -23.49 -20.37 -14.08
N LEU A 24 -23.44 -21.64 -14.50
CA LEU A 24 -22.46 -22.60 -14.00
C LEU A 24 -21.06 -22.40 -14.62
N THR A 25 -20.99 -21.93 -15.86
CA THR A 25 -19.70 -21.64 -16.52
C THR A 25 -19.13 -20.26 -16.15
N LEU A 26 -19.99 -19.31 -15.77
CA LEU A 26 -19.59 -17.99 -15.27
C LEU A 26 -19.34 -17.95 -13.75
N GLY A 27 -19.70 -19.01 -13.01
CA GLY A 27 -19.43 -19.19 -11.59
C GLY A 27 -17.99 -19.57 -11.26
N GLY A 28 -17.03 -19.22 -12.14
CA GLY A 28 -15.60 -19.30 -11.81
C GLY A 28 -15.35 -18.46 -10.57
N GLY A 29 -14.89 -19.11 -9.49
CA GLY A 29 -14.70 -18.47 -8.20
C GLY A 29 -13.95 -17.15 -8.36
N ALA A 30 -14.54 -16.07 -7.85
CA ALA A 30 -13.82 -14.81 -7.71
C ALA A 30 -12.62 -15.10 -6.82
N SER A 31 -11.43 -15.19 -7.43
CA SER A 31 -10.18 -15.20 -6.69
C SER A 31 -10.08 -13.82 -6.04
N ALA A 32 -10.56 -13.73 -4.80
CA ALA A 32 -10.34 -12.55 -3.98
C ALA A 32 -8.83 -12.35 -3.94
N SER A 33 -8.37 -11.23 -4.48
CA SER A 33 -6.94 -10.89 -4.43
C SER A 33 -6.46 -11.01 -2.99
N PRO A 34 -5.19 -11.41 -2.76
CA PRO A 34 -4.65 -11.52 -1.41
C PRO A 34 -4.96 -10.23 -0.64
N GLN A 35 -5.54 -10.33 0.55
CA GLN A 35 -5.77 -9.16 1.38
C GLN A 35 -4.40 -8.64 1.84
N TRP A 36 -4.15 -7.34 1.70
CA TRP A 36 -2.90 -6.70 2.08
C TRP A 36 -3.13 -5.80 3.29
N CYS A 37 -2.20 -5.83 4.24
CA CYS A 37 -2.06 -4.75 5.21
C CYS A 37 -1.27 -3.64 4.55
N GLU A 38 -1.71 -2.41 4.75
CA GLU A 38 -1.07 -1.20 4.26
C GLU A 38 -0.92 -0.21 5.41
N GLU A 39 0.31 0.25 5.60
CA GLU A 39 0.71 1.19 6.64
C GLU A 39 1.26 2.42 5.95
N ASP A 40 0.59 3.57 6.06
CA ASP A 40 0.79 4.70 5.15
C ASP A 40 0.98 6.05 5.86
N PRO A 41 2.02 6.21 6.70
CA PRO A 41 2.31 7.49 7.31
C PRO A 41 2.67 8.57 6.30
N THR A 42 2.01 9.72 6.45
CA THR A 42 2.33 10.92 5.69
C THR A 42 3.17 11.88 6.54
N PHE A 43 4.25 12.38 5.97
CA PHE A 43 5.15 13.36 6.56
C PHE A 43 5.15 14.66 5.74
N VAL A 44 5.50 15.76 6.39
CA VAL A 44 5.82 17.02 5.71
C VAL A 44 7.25 17.40 6.06
N VAL A 45 8.04 17.80 5.06
CA VAL A 45 9.43 18.28 5.19
C VAL A 45 9.58 19.56 4.37
N ASN A 46 9.87 20.68 5.02
CA ASN A 46 9.97 22.01 4.41
C ASN A 46 8.78 22.33 3.47
N GLY A 47 7.56 21.97 3.89
CA GLY A 47 6.34 22.18 3.09
C GLY A 47 6.07 21.12 2.01
N ALA A 48 7.03 20.26 1.68
CA ALA A 48 6.82 19.13 0.77
C ALA A 48 6.16 17.96 1.52
N ILE A 49 5.14 17.34 0.92
CA ILE A 49 4.49 16.13 1.48
C ILE A 49 5.23 14.90 0.97
N VAL A 50 5.45 13.97 1.89
CA VAL A 50 6.06 12.66 1.67
C VAL A 50 5.09 11.62 2.18
N ASP A 51 4.66 10.75 1.29
CA ASP A 51 3.80 9.62 1.60
C ASP A 51 4.63 8.35 1.58
N VAL A 52 4.52 7.54 2.63
CA VAL A 52 5.30 6.31 2.79
C VAL A 52 4.36 5.16 3.08
N SER A 53 3.96 4.45 2.04
CA SER A 53 3.15 3.24 2.17
C SER A 53 4.04 2.01 2.31
N THR A 54 3.81 1.18 3.31
CA THR A 54 4.43 -0.14 3.45
C THR A 54 3.36 -1.21 3.46
N THR A 55 3.46 -2.16 2.52
CA THR A 55 2.51 -3.24 2.34
C THR A 55 3.10 -4.60 2.66
N PHE A 56 2.26 -5.48 3.21
CA PHE A 56 2.57 -6.89 3.45
C PHE A 56 1.29 -7.73 3.47
N ALA A 57 1.39 -9.05 3.28
CA ALA A 57 0.21 -9.90 3.20
C ALA A 57 -0.52 -9.98 4.56
N TYR A 58 -1.85 -9.86 4.55
CA TYR A 58 -2.70 -9.86 5.74
C TYR A 58 -2.55 -11.14 6.59
N SER A 59 -2.18 -12.26 5.97
CA SER A 59 -1.87 -13.51 6.69
C SER A 59 -0.81 -13.34 7.79
N TYR A 60 0.04 -12.31 7.68
CA TYR A 60 1.08 -12.00 8.65
C TYR A 60 0.69 -10.92 9.67
N ALA A 61 -0.51 -10.35 9.61
CA ALA A 61 -0.94 -9.28 10.53
C ALA A 61 -0.83 -9.70 12.01
N SER A 62 -1.22 -10.93 12.35
CA SER A 62 -1.11 -11.49 13.70
C SER A 62 0.34 -11.77 14.15
N SER A 63 1.26 -11.85 13.19
CA SER A 63 2.68 -12.05 13.45
C SER A 63 3.40 -10.73 13.74
N VAL A 64 2.82 -9.57 13.43
CA VAL A 64 3.40 -8.26 13.76
C VAL A 64 3.38 -8.08 15.28
N LYS A 65 4.55 -7.76 15.86
CA LYS A 65 4.73 -7.62 17.32
C LYS A 65 5.08 -6.17 17.65
N GLY A 66 4.04 -5.38 17.93
CA GLY A 66 4.16 -3.96 18.25
C GLY A 66 3.99 -3.05 17.03
N PRO A 67 4.17 -1.73 17.19
CA PRO A 67 3.92 -0.79 16.12
C PRO A 67 4.98 -0.88 15.02
N VAL A 68 4.55 -0.73 13.76
CA VAL A 68 5.46 -0.57 12.62
C VAL A 68 6.20 0.75 12.77
N GLN A 69 7.53 0.70 12.69
CA GLN A 69 8.39 1.82 13.00
C GLN A 69 8.84 2.51 11.72
N PHE A 70 8.48 3.78 11.60
CA PHE A 70 8.93 4.67 10.54
C PHE A 70 9.83 5.74 11.15
N GLU A 71 11.09 5.80 10.72
CA GLU A 71 12.01 6.87 11.11
C GLU A 71 12.39 7.69 9.88
N LEU A 72 12.06 8.97 9.90
CA LEU A 72 12.42 9.94 8.87
C LEU A 72 13.67 10.70 9.31
N LEU A 73 14.76 10.54 8.57
CA LEU A 73 15.97 11.32 8.78
C LEU A 73 15.98 12.53 7.86
N VAL A 74 16.11 13.70 8.45
CA VAL A 74 16.09 14.98 7.75
C VAL A 74 17.32 15.82 8.12
N PRO A 75 17.67 16.85 7.33
CA PRO A 75 18.73 17.79 7.65
C PRO A 75 18.50 18.48 8.99
N ALA A 76 19.58 18.85 9.68
CA ALA A 76 19.51 19.53 10.97
C ALA A 76 18.65 20.82 10.95
N ASN A 77 18.64 21.51 9.81
CA ASN A 77 17.91 22.76 9.58
C ASN A 77 16.53 22.58 8.92
N ALA A 78 16.07 21.35 8.69
CA ALA A 78 14.77 21.10 8.07
C ALA A 78 13.61 21.15 9.09
N VAL A 79 12.52 21.78 8.69
CA VAL A 79 11.24 21.75 9.39
C VAL A 79 10.50 20.51 8.93
N ALA A 80 10.20 19.58 9.84
CA ALA A 80 9.50 18.36 9.50
C ALA A 80 8.46 17.99 10.56
N ALA A 81 7.35 17.42 10.11
CA ALA A 81 6.23 17.01 10.94
C ALA A 81 5.59 15.71 10.42
N VAL A 82 4.96 14.96 11.31
CA VAL A 82 4.09 13.82 10.97
C VAL A 82 2.69 14.38 10.78
N VAL A 83 2.07 14.13 9.62
CA VAL A 83 0.73 14.61 9.30
C VAL A 83 -0.32 13.57 9.66
N SER A 84 -0.05 12.31 9.34
CA SER A 84 -1.00 11.21 9.53
C SER A 84 -0.25 9.90 9.82
N LEU A 85 -0.94 8.99 10.50
CA LEU A 85 -0.47 7.64 10.80
C LEU A 85 -1.59 6.60 10.54
N PRO A 86 -2.15 6.52 9.33
CA PRO A 86 -3.09 5.48 8.99
C PRO A 86 -2.38 4.13 8.92
N GLY A 87 -3.05 3.09 9.39
CA GLY A 87 -2.48 1.76 9.46
C GLY A 87 -3.51 0.70 9.81
N THR A 88 -3.29 -0.52 9.30
CA THR A 88 -4.08 -1.70 9.68
C THR A 88 -3.60 -2.26 11.02
N VAL A 89 -2.30 -2.11 11.29
CA VAL A 89 -1.68 -2.38 12.59
C VAL A 89 -1.23 -1.06 13.24
N PRO A 90 -0.87 -1.05 14.54
CA PRO A 90 -0.33 0.16 15.14
C PRO A 90 0.91 0.67 14.38
N VAL A 91 1.02 1.98 14.20
CA VAL A 91 2.14 2.64 13.51
C VAL A 91 2.78 3.69 14.41
N THR A 92 4.11 3.74 14.42
CA THR A 92 4.88 4.79 15.09
C THR A 92 5.76 5.50 14.08
N ALA A 93 5.67 6.83 14.04
CA ALA A 93 6.55 7.68 13.26
C ALA A 93 7.49 8.48 14.17
N LYS A 94 8.76 8.58 13.76
CA LYS A 94 9.80 9.35 14.43
C LYS A 94 10.55 10.19 13.40
N ILE A 95 10.87 11.43 13.76
CA ILE A 95 11.68 12.32 12.93
C ILE A 95 13.02 12.54 13.62
N THR A 96 14.12 12.25 12.93
CA THR A 96 15.49 12.38 13.42
C THR A 96 16.26 13.38 12.58
N ARG A 97 16.69 14.49 13.19
CA ARG A 97 17.43 15.57 12.52
C ARG A 97 18.94 15.32 12.57
N SER A 98 19.42 14.31 11.83
CA SER A 98 20.84 13.88 11.89
C SER A 98 21.59 14.02 10.57
N LEU A 99 20.95 14.46 9.48
CA LEU A 99 21.64 14.69 8.21
C LEU A 99 22.34 16.06 8.23
N PRO A 100 23.44 16.23 7.46
CA PRO A 100 24.08 17.53 7.30
C PRO A 100 23.08 18.60 6.89
N ALA A 101 23.28 19.83 7.37
CA ALA A 101 22.42 20.95 6.99
C ALA A 101 22.41 21.11 5.47
N SER A 102 21.22 21.22 4.88
CA SER A 102 21.08 21.48 3.45
C SER A 102 20.97 22.97 3.21
N TRP A 103 21.79 23.50 2.32
CA TRP A 103 21.82 24.92 1.96
C TRP A 103 21.00 25.13 0.69
N GLY A 104 19.68 25.13 0.85
CA GLY A 104 18.72 25.37 -0.24
C GLY A 104 17.35 24.77 0.06
N LEU A 105 16.28 25.49 -0.34
CA LEU A 105 14.90 24.98 -0.25
C LEU A 105 14.62 23.91 -1.33
N LEU A 106 15.37 23.95 -2.44
CA LEU A 106 15.10 23.15 -3.64
C LEU A 106 15.66 21.72 -3.62
N ALA A 107 16.51 21.36 -2.64
CA ALA A 107 17.12 20.03 -2.55
C ALA A 107 17.34 19.63 -1.09
N VAL A 108 16.41 18.86 -0.54
CA VAL A 108 16.42 18.41 0.85
C VAL A 108 16.65 16.91 0.88
N PRO A 109 17.84 16.41 1.27
CA PRO A 109 18.09 14.98 1.36
C PRO A 109 17.29 14.39 2.52
N VAL A 110 16.58 13.31 2.27
CA VAL A 110 15.76 12.63 3.26
C VAL A 110 16.02 11.13 3.18
N VAL A 111 16.07 10.48 4.33
CA VAL A 111 16.19 9.02 4.41
C VAL A 111 15.05 8.48 5.25
N VAL A 112 14.24 7.62 4.66
CA VAL A 112 13.20 6.87 5.39
C VAL A 112 13.78 5.55 5.81
N LYS A 113 13.64 5.21 7.09
CA LYS A 113 13.85 3.86 7.60
C LYS A 113 12.51 3.28 8.00
N VAL A 114 12.21 2.09 7.50
CA VAL A 114 11.01 1.34 7.88
C VAL A 114 11.43 0.02 8.51
N THR A 115 10.86 -0.31 9.65
CA THR A 115 11.04 -1.61 10.30
C THR A 115 9.69 -2.15 10.72
N VAL A 116 9.35 -3.34 10.22
CA VAL A 116 8.14 -4.08 10.59
C VAL A 116 8.53 -5.14 11.62
N PRO A 117 8.35 -4.91 12.93
CA PRO A 117 8.67 -5.89 13.95
C PRO A 117 7.68 -7.05 13.90
N ALA A 118 8.16 -8.28 13.76
CA ALA A 118 7.30 -9.46 13.65
C ALA A 118 7.94 -10.72 14.25
N SER A 119 7.12 -11.67 14.69
CA SER A 119 7.61 -12.99 15.12
C SER A 119 8.05 -13.89 13.95
N ALA A 120 7.61 -13.59 12.74
CA ALA A 120 7.93 -14.33 11.51
C ALA A 120 8.62 -13.42 10.49
N SER A 121 9.46 -14.02 9.63
CA SER A 121 10.10 -13.33 8.50
C SER A 121 9.24 -13.44 7.24
N PHE A 122 8.85 -12.31 6.65
CA PHE A 122 8.05 -12.23 5.43
C PHE A 122 8.43 -11.01 4.57
N ASP A 123 8.04 -11.02 3.30
CA ASP A 123 8.29 -9.92 2.37
C ASP A 123 7.44 -8.69 2.67
N THR A 124 8.09 -7.54 2.65
CA THR A 124 7.45 -6.23 2.76
C THR A 124 7.76 -5.40 1.52
N SER A 125 6.89 -4.47 1.18
CA SER A 125 7.10 -3.55 0.06
C SER A 125 6.83 -2.13 0.51
N THR A 126 7.87 -1.30 0.54
CA THR A 126 7.75 0.11 0.90
C THR A 126 7.74 0.95 -0.37
N HIS A 127 6.66 1.69 -0.59
CA HIS A 127 6.50 2.68 -1.63
C HIS A 127 6.60 4.07 -1.01
N VAL A 128 7.42 4.94 -1.60
CA VAL A 128 7.55 6.34 -1.20
C VAL A 128 7.12 7.22 -2.35
N THR A 129 6.21 8.16 -2.07
CA THR A 129 5.69 9.14 -3.03
C THR A 129 5.91 10.55 -2.48
N GLY A 130 6.31 11.49 -3.31
CA GLY A 130 6.38 12.92 -2.94
C GLY A 130 5.41 13.78 -3.75
N THR A 131 4.99 14.93 -3.21
CA THR A 131 4.07 15.89 -3.88
C THR A 131 4.61 16.47 -5.20
N TYR A 132 5.92 16.37 -5.44
CA TYR A 132 6.56 16.94 -6.62
C TYR A 132 6.96 15.83 -7.59
N LEU A 133 6.00 15.45 -8.46
CA LEU A 133 5.98 14.72 -9.76
C LEU A 133 7.09 13.73 -10.19
N TRP A 134 8.16 13.56 -9.43
CA TRP A 134 9.41 12.87 -9.80
C TRP A 134 9.89 11.94 -8.69
N LEU A 135 9.35 12.03 -7.47
CA LEU A 135 9.67 11.11 -6.39
C LEU A 135 8.63 9.99 -6.31
N SER A 136 8.94 8.87 -6.94
CA SER A 136 8.32 7.57 -6.70
C SER A 136 9.43 6.54 -6.57
N SER A 137 9.49 5.86 -5.42
CA SER A 137 10.46 4.78 -5.20
C SER A 137 9.78 3.61 -4.52
N THR A 138 9.95 2.42 -5.07
CA THR A 138 9.51 1.18 -4.45
C THR A 138 10.72 0.35 -4.05
N VAL A 139 10.78 -0.05 -2.79
CA VAL A 139 11.83 -0.91 -2.27
C VAL A 139 11.21 -2.13 -1.62
N LYS A 140 11.69 -3.32 -2.01
CA LYS A 140 11.33 -4.58 -1.36
C LYS A 140 12.21 -4.78 -0.13
N GLY A 141 11.58 -5.23 0.95
CA GLY A 141 12.22 -5.49 2.23
C GLY A 141 11.74 -6.80 2.84
N LYS A 142 12.18 -7.05 4.07
CA LYS A 142 11.73 -8.17 4.90
C LYS A 142 11.29 -7.63 6.26
N SER A 143 10.34 -8.29 6.90
CA SER A 143 10.04 -8.05 8.32
C SER A 143 11.28 -8.31 9.19
N ASN A 144 11.35 -7.63 10.33
CA ASN A 144 12.52 -7.58 11.24
C ASN A 144 13.81 -6.98 10.65
N VAL A 145 13.79 -6.52 9.40
CA VAL A 145 14.92 -5.85 8.77
C VAL A 145 14.56 -4.39 8.51
N THR A 146 15.47 -3.48 8.87
CA THR A 146 15.30 -2.07 8.57
C THR A 146 15.54 -1.82 7.09
N THR A 147 14.48 -1.50 6.36
CA THR A 147 14.54 -1.06 4.96
C THR A 147 14.86 0.42 4.94
N LYS A 148 15.81 0.84 4.12
CA LYS A 148 16.24 2.24 3.98
C LYS A 148 15.95 2.72 2.57
N VAL A 149 15.30 3.87 2.46
CA VAL A 149 15.02 4.54 1.19
C VAL A 149 15.57 5.96 1.29
N SER A 150 16.56 6.27 0.47
CA SER A 150 17.20 7.59 0.43
C SER A 150 16.76 8.32 -0.83
N TYR A 151 16.38 9.58 -0.69
CA TYR A 151 15.97 10.41 -1.81
C TYR A 151 16.17 11.89 -1.51
N THR A 152 16.09 12.72 -2.54
CA THR A 152 16.14 14.18 -2.40
C THR A 152 14.77 14.73 -2.72
N LEU A 153 14.18 15.43 -1.74
CA LEU A 153 12.96 16.20 -1.95
C LEU A 153 13.31 17.52 -2.61
N ILE A 154 12.48 17.94 -3.55
CA ILE A 154 12.48 19.30 -4.06
C ILE A 154 11.48 20.07 -3.20
N GLY A 155 11.95 20.96 -2.34
CA GLY A 155 11.07 21.86 -1.58
C GLY A 155 10.71 23.09 -2.41
N LEU A 156 9.62 23.76 -2.01
CA LEU A 156 9.22 25.08 -2.51
C LEU A 156 9.69 26.18 -1.55
#